data_AF-A0A7Y2NNL2-F1
#
_entry.id   AF-A0A7Y2NNL2-F1
#
_cell.length_a   1.000
_cell.length_b   1.000
_cell.length_c   1.000
_cell.angle_alpha   90.00
_cell.angle_beta   90.00
_cell.angle_gamma   90.00
#
_symmetry.space_group_name_H-M   'P 1'
#
loop_
_entity.id
_entity.type
_entity.pdbx_description
1 polymer ?
#
loop_
_entity_poly.entity_id
_entity_poly.type
_entity_poly.pdbx_seq_one_letter_code
_entity_poly.pdbx_strand_id
1 'polypeptide(L)'
;MKTKNYLFTLILLISGGMYGQTTLISEGSDWNYYDLANEPSDDGQGDTWTETDYNDAPWSNGPAQLGYGDGDETTTISNSTEVGYFRKTINIADHTLYNDLVLEAIRDDGMVVYINGTEVWRDNMPSGPINYGTWASSTVGGSSESTWISNTISSNLVTGSNTIAVEIHQRSATSSDISFDFRMTGYAAIPAALTRGPYLQMGTSDQVTIRYRTNTSTETVINYGTDFNNLHLQASELTPKIDHEITLSGLSSNTTYYYEIEDLSGSIEAKSINMYVKTAPVIGSEQFVRAWILGDPGTANQNQRNVRDQYYSYVATVTQNPGQTDFMLFLGDNAYNSGTDTEYQNAFYDIYDEMLKKSVAWSTLGNHDGYS
;
A
#
# COMPACT_ATOMS: atom_id res chain seq x y z
N MET A 1 39.95 15.75 43.69
CA MET A 1 39.14 15.74 42.45
C MET A 1 38.97 14.30 42.02
N LYS A 2 37.74 13.76 42.07
CA LYS A 2 37.43 12.40 41.57
C LYS A 2 36.54 12.57 40.34
N THR A 3 37.06 12.20 39.18
CA THR A 3 36.35 12.15 37.90
C THR A 3 35.39 10.97 37.90
N LYS A 4 34.10 11.23 37.68
CA LYS A 4 33.09 10.19 37.41
C LYS A 4 33.03 9.97 35.90
N ASN A 5 33.39 8.77 35.46
CA ASN A 5 33.14 8.32 34.09
C ASN A 5 31.68 7.88 33.98
N TYR A 6 30.93 8.50 33.09
CA TYR A 6 29.59 8.03 32.72
C TYR A 6 29.72 7.13 31.49
N LEU A 7 29.33 5.87 31.67
CA LEU A 7 29.20 4.89 30.60
C LEU A 7 27.90 5.18 29.86
N PHE A 8 27.98 5.67 28.62
CA PHE A 8 26.82 5.79 27.73
C PHE A 8 26.56 4.42 27.11
N THR A 9 25.51 3.75 27.57
CA THR A 9 24.97 2.55 26.90
C THR A 9 24.19 3.01 25.67
N LEU A 10 24.73 2.76 24.49
CA LEU A 10 24.03 2.93 23.22
C LEU A 10 23.02 1.78 23.09
N ILE A 11 21.74 2.07 23.30
CA ILE A 11 20.65 1.13 23.00
C ILE A 11 20.39 1.25 21.49
N LEU A 12 20.87 0.27 20.74
CA LEU A 12 20.53 0.10 19.34
C LEU A 12 19.12 -0.55 19.28
N LEU A 13 18.08 0.28 19.22
CA LEU A 13 16.72 -0.16 18.89
C LEU A 13 16.70 -0.50 17.40
N ILE A 14 16.86 -1.77 17.07
CA ILE A 14 16.50 -2.27 15.74
C ILE A 14 14.97 -2.33 15.72
N SER A 15 14.32 -1.28 15.23
CA SER A 15 12.90 -1.31 14.92
C SER A 15 12.68 -2.14 13.65
N GLY A 16 12.72 -3.46 13.78
CA GLY A 16 12.02 -4.30 12.82
C GLY A 16 10.54 -3.97 12.96
N GLY A 17 9.93 -3.38 11.93
CA GLY A 17 8.50 -3.11 11.92
C GLY A 17 7.76 -4.42 12.12
N MET A 18 7.15 -4.62 13.29
CA MET A 18 6.11 -5.63 13.43
C MET A 18 4.90 -5.09 12.67
N TYR A 19 4.68 -5.59 11.46
CA TYR A 19 3.41 -5.36 10.78
C TYR A 19 2.32 -6.06 11.60
N GLY A 20 1.26 -5.32 11.94
CA GLY A 20 0.15 -5.89 12.69
C GLY A 20 -0.48 -7.03 11.88
N GLN A 21 -0.62 -8.21 12.47
CA GLN A 21 -1.43 -9.28 11.88
C GLN A 21 -2.77 -9.36 12.59
N THR A 22 -3.83 -9.62 11.85
CA THR A 22 -5.18 -9.81 12.40
C THR A 22 -5.74 -11.14 11.89
N THR A 23 -6.14 -12.02 12.80
CA THR A 23 -6.90 -13.22 12.44
C THR A 23 -8.30 -12.79 11.98
N LEU A 24 -8.61 -13.02 10.71
CA LEU A 24 -9.90 -12.69 10.08
C LEU A 24 -10.86 -13.88 10.12
N ILE A 25 -10.32 -15.11 10.01
CA ILE A 25 -11.04 -16.36 10.23
C ILE A 25 -10.14 -17.26 11.07
N SER A 26 -10.63 -17.76 12.20
CA SER A 26 -9.89 -18.69 13.06
C SER A 26 -10.14 -20.14 12.61
N GLU A 27 -9.19 -21.03 12.90
CA GLU A 27 -9.42 -22.48 12.81
C GLU A 27 -10.65 -22.88 13.65
N GLY A 28 -11.39 -23.89 13.18
CA GLY A 28 -12.60 -24.37 13.85
C GLY A 28 -13.79 -23.39 13.84
N SER A 29 -13.77 -22.37 12.99
CA SER A 29 -14.90 -21.44 12.83
C SER A 29 -16.14 -22.16 12.25
N ASP A 30 -17.34 -21.62 12.51
CA ASP A 30 -18.58 -22.13 11.91
C ASP A 30 -18.66 -21.83 10.41
N TRP A 31 -19.03 -22.80 9.58
CA TRP A 31 -19.25 -22.60 8.14
C TRP A 31 -20.67 -22.99 7.75
N ASN A 32 -21.26 -22.23 6.83
CA ASN A 32 -22.42 -22.73 6.09
C ASN A 32 -21.91 -23.75 5.09
N TYR A 33 -22.58 -24.90 4.99
CA TYR A 33 -22.16 -25.98 4.10
C TYR A 33 -23.34 -26.57 3.31
N TYR A 34 -23.02 -27.01 2.09
CA TYR A 34 -23.94 -27.69 1.18
C TYR A 34 -23.34 -29.03 0.75
N ASP A 35 -24.06 -30.10 1.05
CA ASP A 35 -23.60 -31.50 0.97
C ASP A 35 -24.64 -32.41 0.29
N LEU A 36 -25.47 -31.85 -0.59
CA LEU A 36 -26.60 -32.57 -1.23
C LEU A 36 -26.21 -33.37 -2.49
N ALA A 37 -24.90 -33.58 -2.71
CA ALA A 37 -24.37 -34.32 -3.85
C ALA A 37 -24.77 -33.76 -5.23
N ASN A 38 -24.74 -32.44 -5.35
CA ASN A 38 -24.89 -31.68 -6.60
C ASN A 38 -24.27 -30.28 -6.43
N GLU A 39 -24.14 -29.54 -7.54
CA GLU A 39 -23.77 -28.13 -7.49
C GLU A 39 -24.92 -27.29 -6.88
N PRO A 40 -24.64 -26.33 -5.98
CA PRO A 40 -25.63 -25.37 -5.54
C PRO A 40 -26.21 -24.61 -6.73
N SER A 41 -27.53 -24.60 -6.87
CA SER A 41 -28.19 -23.76 -7.86
C SER A 41 -28.01 -22.28 -7.52
N ASP A 42 -28.30 -21.39 -8.48
CA ASP A 42 -28.54 -19.99 -8.16
C ASP A 42 -29.61 -19.84 -7.07
N ASP A 43 -29.57 -18.74 -6.34
CA ASP A 43 -30.47 -18.48 -5.21
C ASP A 43 -31.85 -17.96 -5.63
N GLY A 44 -32.17 -18.00 -6.93
CA GLY A 44 -33.37 -17.42 -7.52
C GLY A 44 -33.29 -15.92 -7.80
N GLN A 45 -32.17 -15.27 -7.48
CA GLN A 45 -31.90 -13.85 -7.80
C GLN A 45 -30.87 -13.68 -8.92
N GLY A 46 -30.27 -14.79 -9.36
CA GLY A 46 -29.24 -14.82 -10.41
C GLY A 46 -27.82 -14.87 -9.87
N ASP A 47 -27.66 -14.93 -8.54
CA ASP A 47 -26.36 -15.03 -7.88
C ASP A 47 -25.96 -16.50 -7.73
N THR A 48 -24.67 -16.76 -7.93
CA THR A 48 -24.01 -18.06 -7.75
C THR A 48 -23.41 -18.15 -6.34
N TRP A 49 -23.23 -19.37 -5.83
CA TRP A 49 -22.79 -19.59 -4.44
C TRP A 49 -21.45 -18.94 -4.06
N THR A 50 -20.60 -18.62 -5.04
CA THR A 50 -19.32 -17.93 -4.78
C THR A 50 -19.46 -16.42 -4.57
N GLU A 51 -20.58 -15.83 -5.00
CA GLU A 51 -20.80 -14.38 -4.98
C GLU A 51 -21.25 -13.89 -3.60
N THR A 52 -21.00 -12.60 -3.35
CA THR A 52 -21.23 -11.96 -2.05
C THR A 52 -22.72 -11.92 -1.68
N ASP A 53 -23.59 -11.71 -2.66
CA ASP A 53 -25.03 -11.50 -2.46
C ASP A 53 -25.85 -12.81 -2.43
N TYR A 54 -25.23 -13.96 -2.72
CA TYR A 54 -25.90 -15.26 -2.68
C TYR A 54 -26.49 -15.59 -1.30
N ASN A 55 -27.77 -15.96 -1.29
CA ASN A 55 -28.49 -16.36 -0.09
C ASN A 55 -28.25 -17.84 0.29
N ASP A 56 -27.34 -18.08 1.23
CA ASP A 56 -27.06 -19.40 1.81
C ASP A 56 -27.86 -19.73 3.08
N ALA A 57 -28.89 -18.96 3.43
CA ALA A 57 -29.76 -19.30 4.55
C ALA A 57 -30.36 -20.73 4.50
N PRO A 58 -30.58 -21.34 3.32
CA PRO A 58 -31.02 -22.75 3.24
C PRO A 58 -29.92 -23.79 3.54
N TRP A 59 -28.65 -23.39 3.60
CA TRP A 59 -27.53 -24.30 3.84
C TRP A 59 -27.47 -24.69 5.32
N SER A 60 -26.88 -25.85 5.59
CA SER A 60 -26.61 -26.28 6.96
C SER A 60 -25.44 -25.48 7.54
N ASN A 61 -25.26 -25.46 8.87
CA ASN A 61 -24.18 -24.72 9.52
C ASN A 61 -23.52 -25.55 10.63
N GLY A 62 -22.20 -25.46 10.77
CA GLY A 62 -21.48 -26.06 11.89
C GLY A 62 -19.98 -25.72 11.92
N PRO A 63 -19.32 -25.91 13.08
CA PRO A 63 -17.89 -25.65 13.25
C PRO A 63 -17.02 -26.61 12.42
N ALA A 64 -15.95 -26.08 11.84
CA ALA A 64 -14.86 -26.89 11.31
C ALA A 64 -14.12 -27.64 12.45
N GLN A 65 -13.43 -28.75 12.24
CA GLN A 65 -13.24 -29.50 10.98
C GLN A 65 -14.55 -30.14 10.51
N LEU A 66 -14.95 -29.84 9.26
CA LEU A 66 -16.13 -30.42 8.61
C LEU A 66 -15.71 -31.57 7.72
N GLY A 67 -16.46 -32.68 7.73
CA GLY A 67 -16.03 -33.85 6.97
C GLY A 67 -16.81 -35.13 7.24
N TYR A 68 -16.24 -36.25 6.82
CA TYR A 68 -16.61 -37.60 7.23
C TYR A 68 -15.41 -38.54 7.03
N GLY A 69 -15.42 -39.70 7.70
CA GLY A 69 -14.49 -40.80 7.44
C GLY A 69 -13.31 -40.94 8.41
N ASP A 70 -12.87 -39.85 9.03
CA ASP A 70 -11.63 -39.78 9.82
C ASP A 70 -11.86 -39.90 11.33
N GLY A 71 -13.06 -39.54 11.81
CA GLY A 71 -13.46 -39.64 13.21
C GLY A 71 -12.91 -38.51 14.10
N ASP A 72 -12.32 -37.48 13.50
CA ASP A 72 -11.91 -36.22 14.13
C ASP A 72 -12.84 -35.04 13.79
N GLU A 73 -13.90 -35.28 13.02
CA GLU A 73 -14.79 -34.23 12.55
C GLU A 73 -15.60 -33.62 13.69
N THR A 74 -15.56 -32.30 13.78
CA THR A 74 -16.43 -31.57 14.70
C THR A 74 -17.84 -31.49 14.14
N THR A 75 -17.97 -31.31 12.82
CA THR A 75 -19.24 -31.38 12.10
C THR A 75 -19.18 -32.45 11.01
N THR A 76 -19.98 -33.50 11.16
CA THR A 76 -20.12 -34.53 10.12
C THR A 76 -21.03 -34.04 8.99
N ILE A 77 -20.57 -34.11 7.74
CA ILE A 77 -21.36 -33.87 6.53
C ILE A 77 -21.82 -35.21 5.91
N SER A 78 -22.71 -35.17 4.92
CA SER A 78 -23.18 -36.38 4.23
C SER A 78 -22.01 -37.15 3.60
N ASN A 79 -21.95 -38.46 3.83
CA ASN A 79 -20.96 -39.36 3.22
C ASN A 79 -21.22 -39.68 1.74
N SER A 80 -22.28 -39.13 1.16
CA SER A 80 -22.54 -39.16 -0.29
C SER A 80 -21.92 -37.96 -1.02
N THR A 81 -21.19 -37.11 -0.32
CA THR A 81 -20.70 -35.84 -0.84
C THR A 81 -19.40 -36.06 -1.61
N GLU A 82 -19.46 -35.96 -2.94
CA GLU A 82 -18.26 -35.98 -3.81
C GLU A 82 -17.57 -34.61 -3.89
N VAL A 83 -18.36 -33.54 -3.71
CA VAL A 83 -17.89 -32.15 -3.62
C VAL A 83 -18.61 -31.47 -2.47
N GLY A 84 -17.85 -31.02 -1.47
CA GLY A 84 -18.36 -30.23 -0.36
C GLY A 84 -18.22 -28.75 -0.64
N TYR A 85 -19.30 -27.98 -0.47
CA TYR A 85 -19.29 -26.53 -0.65
C TYR A 85 -19.44 -25.83 0.69
N PHE A 86 -18.58 -24.86 0.96
CA PHE A 86 -18.50 -24.14 2.23
C PHE A 86 -18.52 -22.64 1.99
N ARG A 87 -19.30 -21.89 2.78
CA ARG A 87 -19.38 -20.43 2.75
C ARG A 87 -19.24 -19.82 4.13
N LYS A 88 -18.54 -18.69 4.18
CA LYS A 88 -18.43 -17.83 5.36
C LYS A 88 -18.43 -16.37 4.94
N THR A 89 -19.29 -15.59 5.59
CA THR A 89 -19.27 -14.13 5.49
C THR A 89 -18.51 -13.55 6.68
N ILE A 90 -17.59 -12.64 6.41
CA ILE A 90 -16.90 -11.82 7.41
C ILE A 90 -17.14 -10.34 7.14
N ASN A 91 -17.12 -9.52 8.19
CA ASN A 91 -17.23 -8.08 8.06
C ASN A 91 -15.88 -7.41 8.33
N ILE A 92 -15.39 -6.65 7.35
CA ILE A 92 -14.13 -5.90 7.41
C ILE A 92 -14.45 -4.42 7.64
N ALA A 93 -14.01 -3.87 8.77
CA ALA A 93 -14.29 -2.47 9.12
C ALA A 93 -13.58 -1.49 8.17
N ASP A 94 -12.36 -1.81 7.78
CA ASP A 94 -11.54 -1.04 6.84
C ASP A 94 -10.59 -2.00 6.12
N HIS A 95 -10.81 -2.21 4.82
CA HIS A 95 -10.01 -3.14 4.03
C HIS A 95 -8.61 -2.60 3.73
N THR A 96 -8.42 -1.28 3.76
CA THR A 96 -7.11 -0.64 3.50
C THR A 96 -6.07 -1.00 4.54
N LEU A 97 -6.51 -1.56 5.68
CA LEU A 97 -5.64 -2.11 6.71
C LEU A 97 -4.91 -3.37 6.27
N TYR A 98 -5.35 -4.09 5.23
CA TYR A 98 -4.78 -5.38 4.84
C TYR A 98 -4.29 -5.36 3.41
N ASN A 99 -2.98 -5.53 3.22
CA ASN A 99 -2.38 -5.58 1.88
C ASN A 99 -2.21 -7.01 1.38
N ASP A 100 -1.86 -7.91 2.30
CA ASP A 100 -1.71 -9.33 2.03
C ASP A 100 -2.63 -10.16 2.95
N LEU A 101 -3.15 -11.24 2.40
CA LEU A 101 -3.88 -12.27 3.12
C LEU A 101 -3.08 -13.56 3.07
N VAL A 102 -2.91 -14.18 4.23
CA VAL A 102 -2.44 -15.57 4.31
C VAL A 102 -3.66 -16.44 4.53
N LEU A 103 -3.92 -17.29 3.54
CA LEU A 103 -4.94 -18.32 3.57
C LEU A 103 -4.28 -19.63 3.97
N GLU A 104 -4.90 -20.35 4.89
CA GLU A 104 -4.46 -21.67 5.28
C GLU A 104 -5.66 -22.60 5.32
N ALA A 105 -5.49 -23.82 4.81
CA ALA A 105 -6.55 -24.80 4.77
C ALA A 105 -6.06 -26.20 5.13
N ILE A 106 -6.94 -26.97 5.74
CA ILE A 106 -6.94 -28.43 5.69
C ILE A 106 -7.95 -28.82 4.61
N ARG A 107 -7.57 -29.74 3.74
CA ARG A 107 -8.44 -30.24 2.67
C ARG A 107 -8.22 -31.73 2.49
N ASP A 108 -9.25 -32.41 2.02
CA ASP A 108 -9.11 -33.69 1.34
C ASP A 108 -9.06 -33.50 -0.19
N ASP A 109 -8.22 -34.31 -0.84
CA ASP A 109 -7.98 -34.34 -2.28
C ASP A 109 -7.78 -32.99 -2.98
N GLY A 110 -8.81 -32.26 -3.42
CA GLY A 110 -8.71 -31.02 -4.20
C GLY A 110 -9.48 -29.85 -3.58
N MET A 111 -9.02 -28.62 -3.78
CA MET A 111 -9.68 -27.42 -3.25
C MET A 111 -9.64 -26.25 -4.24
N VAL A 112 -10.72 -25.46 -4.25
CA VAL A 112 -10.73 -24.10 -4.84
C VAL A 112 -11.34 -23.11 -3.85
N VAL A 113 -10.69 -21.96 -3.68
CA VAL A 113 -11.09 -20.88 -2.77
C VAL A 113 -11.41 -19.63 -3.57
N TYR A 114 -12.55 -19.04 -3.25
CA TYR A 114 -13.07 -17.81 -3.81
C TYR A 114 -13.20 -16.76 -2.71
N ILE A 115 -12.85 -15.52 -3.04
CA ILE A 115 -13.17 -14.34 -2.23
C ILE A 115 -13.99 -13.40 -3.08
N ASN A 116 -15.23 -13.10 -2.66
CA ASN A 116 -16.17 -12.24 -3.37
C ASN A 116 -16.34 -12.64 -4.85
N GLY A 117 -16.58 -13.94 -5.11
CA GLY A 117 -16.74 -14.50 -6.46
C GLY A 117 -15.45 -14.65 -7.28
N THR A 118 -14.31 -14.13 -6.81
CA THR A 118 -13.02 -14.26 -7.51
C THR A 118 -12.26 -15.47 -7.01
N GLU A 119 -11.87 -16.39 -7.90
CA GLU A 119 -10.95 -17.49 -7.57
C GLU A 119 -9.58 -16.91 -7.17
N VAL A 120 -9.14 -17.18 -5.94
CA VAL A 120 -7.88 -16.66 -5.40
C VAL A 120 -6.87 -17.75 -5.09
N TRP A 121 -7.31 -19.00 -4.90
CA TRP A 121 -6.42 -20.11 -4.62
C TRP A 121 -7.02 -21.43 -5.08
N ARG A 122 -6.23 -22.21 -5.82
CA ARG A 122 -6.56 -23.53 -6.31
C ARG A 122 -5.44 -24.49 -5.93
N ASP A 123 -5.78 -25.61 -5.31
CA ASP A 123 -4.80 -26.64 -4.94
C ASP A 123 -5.27 -28.04 -5.36
N ASN A 124 -4.38 -28.80 -6.00
CA ASN A 124 -4.62 -30.15 -6.54
C ASN A 124 -5.87 -30.29 -7.44
N MET A 125 -6.28 -29.22 -8.11
CA MET A 125 -7.37 -29.24 -9.10
C MET A 125 -6.81 -29.04 -10.52
N PRO A 126 -7.42 -29.64 -11.56
CA PRO A 126 -6.98 -29.45 -12.94
C PRO A 126 -7.13 -27.98 -13.36
N SER A 127 -6.40 -27.55 -14.38
CA SER A 127 -6.60 -26.22 -14.98
C SER A 127 -7.91 -26.12 -15.75
N GLY A 128 -8.48 -24.92 -15.85
CA GLY A 128 -9.72 -24.67 -16.60
C GLY A 128 -10.96 -24.61 -15.71
N PRO A 129 -12.16 -24.53 -16.31
CA PRO A 129 -13.42 -24.44 -15.56
C PRO A 129 -13.61 -25.66 -14.65
N ILE A 130 -14.00 -25.40 -13.41
CA ILE A 130 -14.38 -26.42 -12.42
C ILE A 130 -15.89 -26.45 -12.32
N ASN A 131 -16.45 -27.64 -12.13
CA ASN A 131 -17.85 -27.88 -11.84
C ASN A 131 -17.94 -29.11 -10.92
N TYR A 132 -19.14 -29.43 -10.45
CA TYR A 132 -19.38 -30.56 -9.55
C TYR A 132 -18.80 -31.91 -10.03
N GLY A 133 -18.74 -32.14 -11.36
CA GLY A 133 -18.19 -33.36 -11.94
C GLY A 133 -16.68 -33.38 -12.13
N THR A 134 -15.97 -32.31 -11.75
CA THR A 134 -14.52 -32.24 -11.88
C THR A 134 -13.84 -32.86 -10.67
N TRP A 135 -12.97 -33.84 -10.90
CA TRP A 135 -12.20 -34.52 -9.86
C TRP A 135 -10.89 -33.78 -9.54
N ALA A 136 -10.38 -33.98 -8.33
CA ALA A 136 -9.01 -33.63 -7.97
C ALA A 136 -7.98 -34.32 -8.88
N SER A 137 -6.78 -33.77 -8.97
CA SER A 137 -5.73 -34.27 -9.87
C SER A 137 -5.07 -35.55 -9.33
N SER A 138 -4.85 -35.62 -8.02
CA SER A 138 -4.32 -36.80 -7.31
C SER A 138 -5.04 -37.04 -5.99
N THR A 139 -4.90 -38.25 -5.43
CA THR A 139 -5.33 -38.52 -4.06
C THR A 139 -4.37 -37.87 -3.07
N VAL A 140 -4.89 -37.22 -2.04
CA VAL A 140 -4.15 -36.73 -0.88
C VAL A 140 -4.55 -37.60 0.29
N GLY A 141 -3.59 -38.27 0.94
CA GLY A 141 -3.90 -39.29 1.94
C GLY A 141 -2.94 -39.27 3.13
N GLY A 142 -3.33 -39.89 4.23
CA GLY A 142 -2.52 -40.07 5.43
C GLY A 142 -2.28 -38.76 6.18
N SER A 143 -1.05 -38.51 6.63
CA SER A 143 -0.74 -37.29 7.41
C SER A 143 -0.95 -35.98 6.65
N SER A 144 -1.07 -36.04 5.31
CA SER A 144 -1.32 -34.86 4.49
C SER A 144 -2.75 -34.35 4.60
N GLU A 145 -3.72 -35.19 4.97
CA GLU A 145 -5.14 -34.81 5.17
C GLU A 145 -5.37 -33.99 6.45
N SER A 146 -4.38 -33.94 7.34
CA SER A 146 -4.40 -33.12 8.57
C SER A 146 -3.35 -32.00 8.56
N THR A 147 -2.70 -31.78 7.41
CA THR A 147 -1.66 -30.75 7.27
C THR A 147 -2.26 -29.44 6.78
N TRP A 148 -2.01 -28.37 7.51
CA TRP A 148 -2.27 -27.01 7.03
C TRP A 148 -1.36 -26.68 5.83
N ILE A 149 -1.97 -26.49 4.67
CA ILE A 149 -1.32 -25.87 3.52
C ILE A 149 -1.57 -24.36 3.54
N SER A 150 -0.65 -23.58 3.00
CA SER A 150 -0.72 -22.12 3.04
C SER A 150 -0.50 -21.48 1.67
N ASN A 151 -1.16 -20.34 1.44
CA ASN A 151 -0.95 -19.49 0.28
C ASN A 151 -1.07 -18.02 0.68
N THR A 152 -0.21 -17.16 0.13
CA THR A 152 -0.26 -15.72 0.32
C THR A 152 -0.78 -15.06 -0.95
N ILE A 153 -1.79 -14.20 -0.79
CA ILE A 153 -2.38 -13.44 -1.90
C ILE A 153 -2.40 -11.96 -1.55
N SER A 154 -2.40 -11.09 -2.56
CA SER A 154 -2.77 -9.70 -2.36
C SER A 154 -4.24 -9.62 -1.96
N SER A 155 -4.54 -8.77 -0.98
CA SER A 155 -5.90 -8.57 -0.47
C SER A 155 -6.82 -8.02 -1.56
N ASN A 156 -7.95 -8.68 -1.75
CA ASN A 156 -9.06 -8.22 -2.58
C ASN A 156 -10.34 -7.97 -1.73
N LEU A 157 -10.16 -7.77 -0.43
CA LEU A 157 -11.25 -7.46 0.49
C LEU A 157 -11.81 -6.07 0.21
N VAL A 158 -13.10 -5.88 0.51
CA VAL A 158 -13.76 -4.58 0.51
C VAL A 158 -14.18 -4.19 1.92
N THR A 159 -14.35 -2.90 2.18
CA THR A 159 -14.96 -2.46 3.44
C THR A 159 -16.41 -2.94 3.50
N GLY A 160 -16.77 -3.59 4.61
CA GLY A 160 -18.07 -4.22 4.81
C GLY A 160 -18.03 -5.75 4.64
N SER A 161 -19.07 -6.29 4.04
CA SER A 161 -19.26 -7.75 3.89
C SER A 161 -18.32 -8.33 2.85
N ASN A 162 -17.64 -9.42 3.22
CA ASN A 162 -16.83 -10.23 2.31
C ASN A 162 -17.21 -11.70 2.46
N THR A 163 -17.35 -12.40 1.34
CA THR A 163 -17.69 -13.82 1.30
C THR A 163 -16.45 -14.63 0.92
N ILE A 164 -16.13 -15.61 1.74
CA ILE A 164 -15.16 -16.66 1.46
C ILE A 164 -15.97 -17.90 1.12
N ALA A 165 -15.73 -18.46 -0.06
CA ALA A 165 -16.40 -19.65 -0.54
C ALA A 165 -15.35 -20.68 -0.94
N VAL A 166 -15.54 -21.94 -0.54
CA VAL A 166 -14.58 -23.03 -0.77
C VAL A 166 -15.32 -24.25 -1.29
N GLU A 167 -14.77 -24.88 -2.33
CA GLU A 167 -15.18 -26.21 -2.76
C GLU A 167 -14.05 -27.21 -2.52
N ILE A 168 -14.41 -28.37 -1.98
CA ILE A 168 -13.51 -29.50 -1.73
C ILE A 168 -13.95 -30.65 -2.61
N HIS A 169 -13.06 -31.11 -3.49
CA HIS A 169 -13.34 -32.13 -4.49
C HIS A 169 -12.59 -33.41 -4.19
N GLN A 170 -13.31 -34.52 -4.18
CA GLN A 170 -12.67 -35.82 -4.12
C GLN A 170 -11.92 -36.15 -5.40
N ARG A 171 -11.03 -37.14 -5.33
CA ARG A 171 -10.32 -37.69 -6.49
C ARG A 171 -11.17 -38.69 -7.25
N SER A 172 -12.14 -39.31 -6.58
CA SER A 172 -13.05 -40.29 -7.18
C SER A 172 -14.31 -40.50 -6.35
N ALA A 173 -15.37 -41.01 -6.98
CA ALA A 173 -16.64 -41.38 -6.34
C ALA A 173 -16.54 -42.50 -5.27
N THR A 174 -15.38 -43.15 -5.13
CA THR A 174 -15.14 -44.19 -4.13
C THR A 174 -14.26 -43.71 -2.98
N SER A 175 -14.03 -42.41 -2.85
CA SER A 175 -13.29 -41.85 -1.72
C SER A 175 -14.02 -42.12 -0.40
N SER A 176 -13.26 -42.30 0.68
CA SER A 176 -13.79 -42.75 1.97
C SER A 176 -14.12 -41.62 2.94
N ASP A 177 -13.65 -40.43 2.64
CA ASP A 177 -13.50 -39.31 3.58
C ASP A 177 -13.78 -37.97 2.87
N ILE A 178 -13.88 -36.90 3.65
CA ILE A 178 -13.64 -35.49 3.29
C ILE A 178 -13.17 -34.83 4.59
N SER A 179 -12.21 -33.92 4.52
CA SER A 179 -11.79 -33.08 5.65
C SER A 179 -11.64 -31.62 5.21
N PHE A 180 -12.19 -30.69 5.98
CA PHE A 180 -12.10 -29.25 5.71
C PHE A 180 -11.98 -28.42 7.00
N ASP A 181 -10.93 -27.60 7.06
CA ASP A 181 -10.82 -26.45 7.97
C ASP A 181 -10.09 -25.32 7.23
N PHE A 182 -10.37 -24.08 7.60
CA PHE A 182 -9.83 -22.91 6.95
C PHE A 182 -9.63 -21.77 7.93
N ARG A 183 -8.45 -21.13 7.86
CA ARG A 183 -8.16 -19.90 8.59
C ARG A 183 -7.54 -18.86 7.67
N MET A 184 -7.75 -17.60 8.02
CA MET A 184 -7.28 -16.46 7.23
C MET A 184 -6.74 -15.39 8.16
N THR A 185 -5.54 -14.91 7.85
CA THR A 185 -4.88 -13.82 8.57
C THR A 185 -4.60 -12.67 7.61
N GLY A 186 -5.06 -11.47 7.97
CA GLY A 186 -4.74 -10.24 7.27
C GLY A 186 -3.48 -9.60 7.84
N TYR A 187 -2.56 -9.19 6.97
CA TYR A 187 -1.33 -8.49 7.34
C TYR A 187 -1.43 -7.00 7.04
N ALA A 188 -1.01 -6.19 8.00
CA ALA A 188 -1.10 -4.74 7.94
C ALA A 188 -0.49 -4.19 6.66
N ALA A 189 -1.23 -3.33 5.96
CA ALA A 189 -0.65 -2.49 4.93
C ALA A 189 0.47 -1.65 5.53
N ILE A 190 1.58 -1.53 4.80
CA ILE A 190 2.63 -0.58 5.15
C ILE A 190 2.11 0.80 4.71
N PRO A 191 1.80 1.72 5.63
CA PRO A 191 1.29 3.03 5.23
C PRO A 191 2.29 3.72 4.32
N ALA A 192 1.78 4.39 3.29
CA ALA A 192 2.60 5.21 2.42
C ALA A 192 3.23 6.34 3.23
N ALA A 193 4.54 6.47 3.12
CA ALA A 193 5.34 7.50 3.76
C ALA A 193 6.35 8.04 2.75
N LEU A 194 6.65 9.34 2.84
CA LEU A 194 7.64 9.96 1.97
C LEU A 194 9.04 9.39 2.24
N THR A 195 9.68 8.93 1.17
CA THR A 195 11.11 8.59 1.14
C THR A 195 11.93 9.67 0.41
N ARG A 196 11.27 10.59 -0.30
CA ARG A 196 11.87 11.77 -0.93
C ARG A 196 10.85 12.88 -1.12
N GLY A 197 11.25 14.11 -0.84
CA GLY A 197 10.47 15.31 -1.14
C GLY A 197 9.42 15.68 -0.07
N PRO A 198 8.37 16.43 -0.43
CA PRO A 198 8.10 16.92 -1.79
C PRO A 198 9.10 17.95 -2.28
N TYR A 199 9.21 18.08 -3.60
CA TYR A 199 10.00 19.12 -4.25
C TYR A 199 9.26 19.70 -5.45
N LEU A 200 9.49 20.99 -5.71
CA LEU A 200 8.76 21.76 -6.72
C LEU A 200 9.60 21.95 -7.99
N GLN A 201 9.00 21.68 -9.15
CA GLN A 201 9.60 21.88 -10.48
C GLN A 201 8.62 22.54 -11.45
N MET A 202 9.11 22.95 -12.62
CA MET A 202 8.28 23.42 -13.75
C MET A 202 7.28 24.55 -13.38
N GLY A 203 7.68 25.43 -12.46
CA GLY A 203 6.87 26.56 -12.02
C GLY A 203 6.72 27.64 -13.10
N THR A 204 5.49 28.11 -13.29
CA THR A 204 5.14 29.25 -14.17
C THR A 204 4.29 30.27 -13.38
N SER A 205 3.67 31.22 -14.08
CA SER A 205 2.69 32.13 -13.47
C SER A 205 1.36 31.47 -13.09
N ASP A 206 1.10 30.25 -13.55
CA ASP A 206 -0.21 29.60 -13.41
C ASP A 206 -0.15 28.09 -13.17
N GLN A 207 1.05 27.51 -13.10
CA GLN A 207 1.22 26.10 -12.75
C GLN A 207 2.51 25.83 -11.98
N VAL A 208 2.57 24.67 -11.34
CA VAL A 208 3.77 24.07 -10.77
C VAL A 208 3.61 22.55 -10.75
N THR A 209 4.72 21.83 -10.83
CA THR A 209 4.74 20.38 -10.64
C THR A 209 5.30 20.04 -9.27
N ILE A 210 4.56 19.23 -8.51
CA ILE A 210 4.98 18.66 -7.24
C ILE A 210 5.44 17.23 -7.51
N ARG A 211 6.63 16.89 -7.01
CA ARG A 211 7.20 15.54 -7.12
C ARG A 211 7.61 15.03 -5.76
N TYR A 212 7.46 13.73 -5.55
CA TYR A 212 7.85 13.06 -4.31
C TYR A 212 8.00 11.56 -4.55
N ARG A 213 8.53 10.84 -3.57
CA ARG A 213 8.64 9.37 -3.60
C ARG A 213 8.08 8.78 -2.32
N THR A 214 7.41 7.64 -2.41
CA THR A 214 6.90 6.87 -1.28
C THR A 214 7.69 5.57 -1.04
N ASN A 215 7.51 4.94 0.12
CA ASN A 215 8.05 3.61 0.45
C ASN A 215 7.25 2.46 -0.19
N THR A 216 5.99 2.70 -0.53
CA THR A 216 5.08 1.74 -1.19
C THR A 216 4.40 2.38 -2.40
N SER A 217 3.90 1.55 -3.31
CA SER A 217 3.09 2.03 -4.43
C SER A 217 1.74 2.51 -3.91
N THR A 218 1.37 3.75 -4.21
CA THR A 218 0.11 4.37 -3.76
C THR A 218 -0.37 5.39 -4.80
N GLU A 219 -1.59 5.90 -4.68
CA GLU A 219 -2.11 7.01 -5.47
C GLU A 219 -1.57 8.37 -5.02
N THR A 220 -1.83 9.43 -5.80
CA THR A 220 -1.58 10.82 -5.41
C THR A 220 -2.90 11.57 -5.28
N VAL A 221 -3.11 12.23 -4.14
CA VAL A 221 -4.10 13.28 -3.94
C VAL A 221 -3.40 14.49 -3.32
N ILE A 222 -3.47 15.64 -3.99
CA ILE A 222 -2.96 16.91 -3.46
C ILE A 222 -4.15 17.82 -3.19
N ASN A 223 -4.41 18.10 -1.91
CA ASN A 223 -5.32 19.17 -1.52
C ASN A 223 -4.51 20.46 -1.37
N TYR A 224 -5.01 21.56 -1.93
CA TYR A 224 -4.30 22.84 -1.93
C TYR A 224 -5.24 24.04 -1.86
N GLY A 225 -4.70 25.21 -1.50
CA GLY A 225 -5.48 26.44 -1.38
C GLY A 225 -4.69 27.63 -0.88
N THR A 226 -5.21 28.83 -1.10
CA THR A 226 -4.58 30.08 -0.65
C THR A 226 -4.79 30.35 0.85
N ASP A 227 -5.79 29.71 1.46
CA ASP A 227 -6.03 29.71 2.90
C ASP A 227 -5.50 28.41 3.51
N PHE A 228 -4.48 28.51 4.37
CA PHE A 228 -3.87 27.37 5.07
C PHE A 228 -4.89 26.53 5.84
N ASN A 229 -5.94 27.16 6.38
CA ASN A 229 -6.96 26.45 7.15
C ASN A 229 -8.03 25.81 6.27
N ASN A 230 -8.07 26.12 4.96
CA ASN A 230 -9.08 25.63 4.03
C ASN A 230 -8.49 25.34 2.62
N LEU A 231 -7.94 24.13 2.47
CA LEU A 231 -7.44 23.60 1.21
C LEU A 231 -8.60 22.99 0.41
N HIS A 232 -9.29 23.82 -0.37
CA HIS A 232 -10.55 23.45 -1.05
C HIS A 232 -10.37 23.07 -2.53
N LEU A 233 -9.15 23.16 -3.06
CA LEU A 233 -8.81 22.71 -4.41
C LEU A 233 -8.12 21.34 -4.32
N GLN A 234 -8.26 20.53 -5.36
CA GLN A 234 -7.67 19.20 -5.41
C GLN A 234 -7.12 18.89 -6.80
N ALA A 235 -6.01 18.15 -6.83
CA ALA A 235 -5.49 17.46 -8.01
C ALA A 235 -5.17 16.02 -7.63
N SER A 236 -5.44 15.05 -8.50
CA SER A 236 -5.18 13.63 -8.21
C SER A 236 -4.65 12.86 -9.43
N GLU A 237 -3.91 11.79 -9.15
CA GLU A 237 -3.50 10.75 -10.09
C GLU A 237 -3.71 9.41 -9.39
N LEU A 238 -4.70 8.64 -9.85
CA LEU A 238 -5.18 7.44 -9.15
C LEU A 238 -4.51 6.15 -9.64
N THR A 239 -3.53 6.25 -10.54
CA THR A 239 -2.69 5.10 -10.90
C THR A 239 -1.58 4.93 -9.86
N PRO A 240 -1.54 3.82 -9.09
CA PRO A 240 -0.56 3.65 -8.03
C PRO A 240 0.88 3.60 -8.56
N LYS A 241 1.79 4.32 -7.91
CA LYS A 241 3.23 4.34 -8.23
C LYS A 241 4.07 4.72 -7.01
N ILE A 242 5.39 4.57 -7.15
CA ILE A 242 6.38 4.91 -6.12
C ILE A 242 6.96 6.32 -6.34
N ASP A 243 7.28 6.66 -7.59
CA ASP A 243 7.75 7.98 -7.98
C ASP A 243 6.57 8.82 -8.49
N HIS A 244 6.23 9.86 -7.74
CA HIS A 244 5.05 10.69 -7.97
C HIS A 244 5.41 12.00 -8.66
N GLU A 245 4.54 12.39 -9.58
CA GLU A 245 4.61 13.64 -10.32
C GLU A 245 3.19 14.08 -10.62
N ILE A 246 2.83 15.29 -10.19
CA ILE A 246 1.52 15.88 -10.40
C ILE A 246 1.64 17.39 -10.61
N THR A 247 0.93 17.94 -11.60
CA THR A 247 0.94 19.37 -11.90
C THR A 247 -0.33 20.02 -11.38
N LEU A 248 -0.15 21.08 -10.58
CA LEU A 248 -1.22 22.01 -10.23
C LEU A 248 -1.29 23.06 -11.33
N SER A 249 -2.46 23.22 -11.98
CA SER A 249 -2.65 24.14 -13.11
C SER A 249 -3.79 25.13 -12.84
N GLY A 250 -3.86 26.21 -13.62
CA GLY A 250 -4.92 27.22 -13.49
C GLY A 250 -4.79 28.08 -12.23
N LEU A 251 -3.58 28.15 -11.66
CA LEU A 251 -3.29 28.93 -10.47
C LEU A 251 -3.26 30.43 -10.80
N SER A 252 -3.59 31.27 -9.82
CA SER A 252 -3.39 32.71 -9.95
C SER A 252 -1.91 33.06 -9.84
N SER A 253 -1.45 34.03 -10.64
CA SER A 253 -0.05 34.47 -10.63
C SER A 253 0.36 35.17 -9.35
N ASN A 254 1.64 35.09 -9.00
CA ASN A 254 2.23 35.69 -7.79
C ASN A 254 1.45 35.40 -6.50
N THR A 255 0.91 34.18 -6.39
CA THR A 255 0.00 33.77 -5.32
C THR A 255 0.56 32.55 -4.59
N THR A 256 0.42 32.55 -3.27
CA THR A 256 0.81 31.42 -2.42
C THR A 256 -0.34 30.44 -2.27
N TYR A 257 -0.07 29.15 -2.50
CA TYR A 257 -0.97 28.02 -2.27
C TYR A 257 -0.30 27.04 -1.31
N TYR A 258 -0.89 26.81 -0.15
CA TYR A 258 -0.47 25.73 0.75
C TYR A 258 -0.98 24.40 0.19
N TYR A 259 -0.29 23.31 0.51
CA TYR A 259 -0.69 21.98 0.06
C TYR A 259 -0.39 20.90 1.12
N GLU A 260 -1.10 19.79 1.00
CA GLU A 260 -0.82 18.52 1.68
C GLU A 260 -0.83 17.38 0.66
N ILE A 261 -0.24 16.25 1.04
CA ILE A 261 -0.15 15.06 0.20
C ILE A 261 -0.92 13.94 0.90
N GLU A 262 -1.88 13.39 0.18
CA GLU A 262 -2.71 12.28 0.59
C GLU A 262 -2.65 11.16 -0.46
N ASP A 263 -3.08 9.97 -0.06
CA ASP A 263 -3.61 8.95 -0.96
C ASP A 263 -5.09 8.69 -0.64
N LEU A 264 -5.66 7.62 -1.20
CA LEU A 264 -7.05 7.26 -0.93
C LEU A 264 -7.29 6.77 0.52
N SER A 265 -6.22 6.42 1.25
CA SER A 265 -6.26 6.00 2.65
C SER A 265 -6.05 7.16 3.63
N GLY A 266 -5.58 8.31 3.15
CA GLY A 266 -5.49 9.55 3.91
C GLY A 266 -4.12 10.24 3.80
N SER A 267 -3.73 10.97 4.84
CA SER A 267 -2.52 11.82 4.84
C SER A 267 -1.22 11.02 4.74
N ILE A 268 -0.43 11.30 3.69
CA ILE A 268 0.98 10.90 3.54
C ILE A 268 1.92 11.96 4.16
N GLU A 269 1.70 13.24 3.84
CA GLU A 269 2.44 14.38 4.39
C GLU A 269 1.46 15.52 4.68
N ALA A 270 1.29 15.83 5.96
CA ALA A 270 0.34 16.83 6.42
C ALA A 270 0.77 18.26 6.02
N LYS A 271 -0.21 19.15 5.83
CA LYS A 271 0.05 20.57 5.55
C LYS A 271 0.94 21.23 6.61
N SER A 272 1.81 22.12 6.15
CA SER A 272 2.68 22.94 6.98
C SER A 272 2.78 24.36 6.45
N ILE A 273 3.00 25.34 7.32
CA ILE A 273 3.24 26.74 6.90
C ILE A 273 4.50 26.87 6.01
N ASN A 274 5.40 25.88 6.08
CA ASN A 274 6.61 25.79 5.24
C ASN A 274 6.41 24.92 3.99
N MET A 275 5.19 24.49 3.70
CA MET A 275 4.85 23.64 2.55
C MET A 275 3.82 24.37 1.70
N TYR A 276 4.33 25.14 0.73
CA TYR A 276 3.52 25.96 -0.15
C TYR A 276 4.16 26.12 -1.52
N VAL A 277 3.34 26.44 -2.51
CA VAL A 277 3.76 26.87 -3.83
C VAL A 277 3.57 28.38 -3.87
N LYS A 278 4.56 29.13 -4.39
CA LYS A 278 4.35 30.50 -4.83
C LYS A 278 4.51 30.58 -6.33
N THR A 279 3.42 30.85 -7.05
CA THR A 279 3.45 30.98 -8.50
C THR A 279 4.28 32.19 -8.93
N ALA A 280 4.90 32.11 -10.10
CA ALA A 280 5.66 33.22 -10.64
C ALA A 280 4.73 34.43 -10.93
N PRO A 281 5.26 35.66 -10.95
CA PRO A 281 4.54 36.76 -11.56
C PRO A 281 4.30 36.53 -13.06
N VAL A 282 3.34 37.28 -13.61
CA VAL A 282 3.26 37.44 -15.07
C VAL A 282 4.50 38.15 -15.60
N ILE A 283 4.92 37.77 -16.81
CA ILE A 283 6.08 38.33 -17.50
C ILE A 283 5.95 39.86 -17.60
N GLY A 284 7.03 40.58 -17.26
CA GLY A 284 7.08 42.05 -17.27
C GLY A 284 6.71 42.70 -15.94
N SER A 285 6.36 41.93 -14.89
CA SER A 285 6.12 42.48 -13.56
C SER A 285 7.41 43.00 -12.91
N GLU A 286 7.32 44.14 -12.22
CA GLU A 286 8.39 44.65 -11.37
C GLU A 286 8.16 44.24 -9.91
N GLN A 287 9.03 43.40 -9.36
CA GLN A 287 9.01 43.07 -7.94
C GLN A 287 10.39 42.63 -7.45
N PHE A 288 10.54 42.57 -6.12
CA PHE A 288 11.70 41.94 -5.50
C PHE A 288 11.69 40.43 -5.76
N VAL A 289 12.84 39.88 -6.18
CA VAL A 289 13.05 38.45 -6.41
C VAL A 289 14.32 38.01 -5.72
N ARG A 290 14.27 36.89 -4.99
CA ARG A 290 15.40 36.23 -4.36
C ARG A 290 15.62 34.86 -5.01
N ALA A 291 16.75 34.73 -5.70
CA ALA A 291 17.21 33.49 -6.28
C ALA A 291 18.39 32.92 -5.49
N TRP A 292 18.40 31.60 -5.27
CA TRP A 292 19.58 30.90 -4.78
C TRP A 292 20.20 30.05 -5.88
N ILE A 293 21.41 30.39 -6.27
CA ILE A 293 22.11 29.75 -7.39
C ILE A 293 23.31 29.01 -6.84
N LEU A 294 23.36 27.71 -7.08
CA LEU A 294 24.33 26.77 -6.53
C LEU A 294 25.02 26.04 -7.68
N GLY A 295 26.35 26.17 -7.76
CA GLY A 295 27.18 25.28 -8.57
C GLY A 295 27.88 24.27 -7.66
N ASP A 296 28.02 23.05 -8.14
CA ASP A 296 28.84 22.02 -7.49
C ASP A 296 28.40 21.67 -6.05
N PRO A 297 27.10 21.66 -5.68
CA PRO A 297 26.74 21.45 -4.29
C PRO A 297 26.91 20.00 -3.85
N GLY A 298 26.94 19.00 -4.75
CA GLY A 298 26.54 17.61 -4.52
C GLY A 298 27.36 16.70 -3.59
N THR A 299 28.17 17.26 -2.69
CA THR A 299 29.18 16.50 -1.93
C THR A 299 28.65 15.70 -0.74
N ALA A 300 27.40 15.95 -0.32
CA ALA A 300 26.76 15.37 0.87
C ALA A 300 27.54 15.57 2.19
N ASN A 301 28.47 16.54 2.24
CA ASN A 301 29.39 16.72 3.36
C ASN A 301 29.02 17.93 4.25
N GLN A 302 29.82 18.15 5.30
CA GLN A 302 29.56 19.23 6.25
C GLN A 302 29.75 20.62 5.65
N ASN A 303 30.64 20.78 4.67
CA ASN A 303 30.84 22.09 4.03
C ASN A 303 29.59 22.51 3.25
N GLN A 304 28.97 21.58 2.51
CA GLN A 304 27.71 21.82 1.82
C GLN A 304 26.59 22.18 2.81
N ARG A 305 26.45 21.43 3.91
CA ARG A 305 25.49 21.74 4.98
C ARG A 305 25.73 23.11 5.59
N ASN A 306 26.98 23.49 5.85
CA ASN A 306 27.31 24.82 6.38
C ASN A 306 26.88 25.94 5.42
N VAL A 307 27.07 25.77 4.10
CA VAL A 307 26.60 26.75 3.10
C VAL A 307 25.08 26.87 3.13
N ARG A 308 24.37 25.74 3.16
CA ARG A 308 22.91 25.72 3.31
C ARG A 308 22.45 26.44 4.57
N ASP A 309 23.01 26.08 5.72
CA ASP A 309 22.59 26.60 7.02
C ASP A 309 22.83 28.12 7.12
N GLN A 310 23.92 28.62 6.54
CA GLN A 310 24.18 30.06 6.42
C GLN A 310 23.14 30.75 5.52
N TYR A 311 22.78 30.15 4.40
CA TYR A 311 21.72 30.70 3.54
C TYR A 311 20.36 30.71 4.24
N TYR A 312 19.99 29.63 4.93
CA TYR A 312 18.73 29.54 5.66
C TYR A 312 18.67 30.60 6.77
N SER A 313 19.76 30.78 7.52
CA SER A 313 19.90 31.81 8.55
C SER A 313 19.78 33.23 7.98
N TYR A 314 20.40 33.47 6.82
CA TYR A 314 20.27 34.74 6.10
C TYR A 314 18.82 35.00 5.72
N VAL A 315 18.18 34.07 5.00
CA VAL A 315 16.80 34.25 4.50
C VAL A 315 15.79 34.33 5.64
N ALA A 316 16.02 33.67 6.78
CA ALA A 316 15.14 33.79 7.94
C ALA A 316 15.17 35.18 8.60
N THR A 317 16.24 35.96 8.42
CA THR A 317 16.48 37.21 9.16
C THR A 317 16.43 38.47 8.30
N VAL A 318 16.33 38.34 6.97
CA VAL A 318 16.10 39.49 6.07
C VAL A 318 14.79 40.20 6.36
N THR A 319 14.76 41.51 6.15
CA THR A 319 13.57 42.35 6.35
C THR A 319 12.57 42.21 5.20
N GLN A 320 13.06 42.13 3.96
CA GLN A 320 12.24 41.97 2.77
C GLN A 320 11.92 40.47 2.57
N ASN A 321 10.65 40.09 2.72
CA ASN A 321 10.16 38.72 2.52
C ASN A 321 10.97 37.67 3.31
N PRO A 322 10.92 37.71 4.66
CA PRO A 322 11.64 36.74 5.50
C PRO A 322 11.18 35.30 5.20
N GLY A 323 12.12 34.38 5.16
CA GLY A 323 11.86 32.95 4.92
C GLY A 323 11.56 32.56 3.47
N GLN A 324 11.50 33.53 2.54
CA GLN A 324 11.14 33.30 1.13
C GLN A 324 12.38 33.21 0.23
N THR A 325 12.48 32.14 -0.55
CA THR A 325 13.35 32.03 -1.74
C THR A 325 12.44 31.78 -2.93
N ASP A 326 12.46 32.67 -3.93
CA ASP A 326 11.53 32.58 -5.07
C ASP A 326 11.85 31.39 -5.97
N PHE A 327 13.14 31.11 -6.18
CA PHE A 327 13.58 29.91 -6.86
C PHE A 327 15.02 29.53 -6.55
N MET A 328 15.33 28.28 -6.88
CA MET A 328 16.67 27.71 -6.79
C MET A 328 17.14 27.27 -8.18
N LEU A 329 18.40 27.55 -8.51
CA LEU A 329 19.07 27.03 -9.71
C LEU A 329 20.29 26.22 -9.30
N PHE A 330 20.35 25.00 -9.81
CA PHE A 330 21.42 24.06 -9.58
C PHE A 330 22.19 23.87 -10.88
N LEU A 331 23.44 24.32 -10.88
CA LEU A 331 24.26 24.49 -12.09
C LEU A 331 25.07 23.23 -12.48
N GLY A 332 24.74 22.08 -11.88
CA GLY A 332 25.40 20.81 -12.13
C GLY A 332 26.27 20.36 -10.95
N ASP A 333 26.70 19.11 -11.02
CA ASP A 333 27.39 18.36 -9.98
C ASP A 333 26.60 18.39 -8.66
N ASN A 334 25.32 18.03 -8.78
CA ASN A 334 24.33 17.96 -7.71
C ASN A 334 24.44 16.68 -6.90
N ALA A 335 25.13 15.68 -7.45
CA ALA A 335 25.62 14.49 -6.80
C ALA A 335 27.03 14.17 -7.32
N TYR A 336 27.95 13.76 -6.44
CA TYR A 336 29.31 13.35 -6.84
C TYR A 336 29.48 11.84 -7.01
N ASN A 337 30.65 11.45 -7.54
CA ASN A 337 31.10 10.11 -7.94
C ASN A 337 30.40 9.53 -9.17
N SER A 338 29.09 9.31 -9.11
CA SER A 338 28.34 8.54 -10.13
C SER A 338 26.97 9.09 -10.49
N GLY A 339 26.43 10.02 -9.70
CA GLY A 339 25.04 10.47 -9.87
C GLY A 339 24.02 9.38 -9.57
N THR A 340 24.34 8.42 -8.69
CA THR A 340 23.37 7.39 -8.29
C THR A 340 22.17 8.00 -7.57
N ASP A 341 21.05 7.30 -7.55
CA ASP A 341 19.84 7.74 -6.84
C ASP A 341 20.11 8.00 -5.34
N THR A 342 20.96 7.17 -4.70
CA THR A 342 21.38 7.37 -3.31
C THR A 342 22.25 8.61 -3.13
N GLU A 343 23.15 8.91 -4.08
CA GLU A 343 23.96 10.12 -4.01
C GLU A 343 23.09 11.38 -4.16
N TYR A 344 22.12 11.36 -5.07
CA TYR A 344 21.11 12.42 -5.19
C TYR A 344 20.24 12.55 -3.94
N GLN A 345 19.81 11.44 -3.34
CA GLN A 345 19.07 11.44 -2.08
C GLN A 345 19.86 12.22 -1.01
N ASN A 346 21.10 11.79 -0.77
CA ASN A 346 21.92 12.33 0.30
C ASN A 346 22.40 13.77 0.05
N ALA A 347 22.73 14.10 -1.21
CA ALA A 347 23.38 15.36 -1.55
C ALA A 347 22.41 16.47 -1.97
N PHE A 348 21.25 16.12 -2.51
CA PHE A 348 20.29 17.09 -3.02
C PHE A 348 19.02 17.11 -2.18
N TYR A 349 18.31 15.97 -2.12
CA TYR A 349 16.98 15.94 -1.53
C TYR A 349 17.03 16.09 0.00
N ASP A 350 17.91 15.36 0.69
CA ASP A 350 18.03 15.41 2.16
C ASP A 350 18.69 16.71 2.64
N ILE A 351 19.51 17.34 1.81
CA ILE A 351 20.17 18.59 2.19
C ILE A 351 19.22 19.76 2.03
N TYR A 352 18.47 19.85 0.93
CA TYR A 352 17.66 21.03 0.62
C TYR A 352 16.16 20.84 0.88
N ASP A 353 15.76 19.76 1.56
CA ASP A 353 14.36 19.38 1.82
C ASP A 353 13.47 20.55 2.23
N GLU A 354 13.88 21.36 3.20
CA GLU A 354 13.09 22.49 3.71
C GLU A 354 12.78 23.55 2.65
N MET A 355 13.72 23.83 1.73
CA MET A 355 13.46 24.79 0.63
C MET A 355 12.79 24.12 -0.55
N LEU A 356 13.12 22.87 -0.86
CA LEU A 356 12.52 22.15 -1.98
C LEU A 356 11.00 22.04 -1.83
N LYS A 357 10.47 21.97 -0.60
CA LYS A 357 9.02 21.98 -0.32
C LYS A 357 8.32 23.31 -0.68
N LYS A 358 9.06 24.42 -0.83
CA LYS A 358 8.49 25.77 -0.97
C LYS A 358 9.13 26.72 -1.99
N SER A 359 10.20 26.27 -2.65
CA SER A 359 10.92 27.02 -3.67
C SER A 359 11.08 26.14 -4.90
N VAL A 360 10.64 26.64 -6.05
CA VAL A 360 10.79 25.92 -7.32
C VAL A 360 12.28 25.78 -7.63
N ALA A 361 12.71 24.54 -7.91
CA ALA A 361 14.08 24.21 -8.20
C ALA A 361 14.23 23.71 -9.63
N TRP A 362 15.21 24.28 -10.34
CA TRP A 362 15.68 23.75 -11.61
C TRP A 362 17.11 23.29 -11.49
N SER A 363 17.42 22.16 -12.09
CA SER A 363 18.77 21.62 -12.15
C SER A 363 19.24 21.45 -13.59
N THR A 364 20.55 21.51 -13.74
CA THR A 364 21.28 21.11 -14.93
C THR A 364 22.16 19.92 -14.58
N LEU A 365 22.51 19.12 -15.60
CA LEU A 365 23.37 17.97 -15.45
C LEU A 365 24.84 18.39 -15.60
N GLY A 366 25.63 18.16 -14.57
CA GLY A 366 27.09 18.26 -14.58
C GLY A 366 27.77 16.95 -14.96
N ASN A 367 29.11 16.94 -14.94
CA ASN A 367 29.90 15.76 -15.32
C ASN A 367 29.92 14.67 -14.25
N HIS A 368 29.54 14.97 -13.00
CA HIS A 368 29.43 13.98 -11.93
C HIS A 368 28.00 13.44 -11.73
N ASP A 369 27.00 14.07 -12.36
CA ASP A 369 25.58 13.77 -12.14
C ASP A 369 25.08 12.51 -12.86
N GLY A 370 25.93 11.83 -13.62
CA GLY A 370 25.67 10.54 -14.22
C GLY A 370 26.90 9.99 -14.91
N TYR A 371 27.14 8.68 -14.80
CA TYR A 371 28.05 8.00 -15.71
C TYR A 371 27.35 7.79 -17.07
N SER A 372 27.97 8.28 -18.14
CA SER A 372 27.61 7.93 -19.53
C SER A 372 28.12 6.55 -19.91
#